data_AF-A0AA36Y652-F1
#
_entry.id   AF-A0AA36Y652-F1
#
_cell.length_a   1.000
_cell.length_b   1.000
_cell.length_c   1.000
_cell.angle_alpha   90.00
_cell.angle_beta   90.00
_cell.angle_gamma   90.00
#
_symmetry.space_group_name_H-M   'P 1'
#
loop_
_entity.id
_entity.type
_entity.pdbx_description
1 polymer ?
#
loop_
_entity_poly.entity_id
_entity_poly.type
_entity_poly.pdbx_seq_one_letter_code
_entity_poly.pdbx_strand_id
1 'polypeptide(L)'
;MPYAKGQSGNLKGRPKQTEEQKSQKEQFQRLLKSSTVEALQSIIQIASDRYNKDRFNACKYIIDKAYGANTAFLLDGTEDTAPTVIKIVPYGKENEDDEAWAWEQEWNNAPDENEDE
;
A
#
# COMPACT_ATOMS: atom_id res chain seq x y z
N MET A 1 12.92 -37.59 -22.54
CA MET A 1 14.17 -38.05 -21.87
C MET A 1 13.87 -38.19 -20.39
N PRO A 2 14.21 -39.31 -19.74
CA PRO A 2 14.01 -39.47 -18.29
C PRO A 2 14.88 -38.48 -17.51
N TYR A 3 14.36 -37.96 -16.39
CA TYR A 3 15.06 -37.02 -15.52
C TYR A 3 16.32 -37.67 -14.92
N ALA A 4 17.48 -37.05 -15.15
CA ALA A 4 18.75 -37.43 -14.53
C ALA A 4 19.12 -36.41 -13.45
N LYS A 5 19.20 -36.88 -12.19
CA LYS A 5 19.58 -36.05 -11.04
C LYS A 5 20.96 -35.43 -11.30
N GLY A 6 21.05 -34.11 -11.31
CA GLY A 6 22.28 -33.35 -11.59
C GLY A 6 22.44 -32.85 -13.03
N GLN A 7 21.58 -33.25 -13.97
CA GLN A 7 21.54 -32.62 -15.29
C GLN A 7 20.53 -31.47 -15.33
N SER A 8 21.02 -30.28 -15.71
CA SER A 8 20.16 -29.15 -16.04
C SER A 8 19.24 -29.53 -17.20
N GLY A 9 17.93 -29.33 -17.03
CA GLY A 9 16.95 -29.49 -18.11
C GLY A 9 17.16 -28.53 -19.29
N ASN A 10 17.99 -27.49 -19.11
CA ASN A 10 18.43 -26.60 -20.17
C ASN A 10 19.92 -26.83 -20.48
N LEU A 11 20.18 -27.58 -21.54
CA LEU A 11 21.53 -27.91 -22.03
C LEU A 11 22.34 -26.67 -22.44
N LYS A 12 21.67 -25.60 -22.90
CA LYS A 12 22.32 -24.35 -23.33
C LYS A 12 22.51 -23.35 -22.19
N GLY A 13 21.97 -23.63 -21.01
CA GLY A 13 22.02 -22.73 -19.86
C GLY A 13 21.32 -21.38 -20.12
N ARG A 14 21.51 -20.44 -19.20
CA ARG A 14 21.09 -19.04 -19.41
C ARG A 14 21.99 -18.43 -20.49
N PRO A 15 21.44 -17.80 -21.54
CA PRO A 15 22.26 -17.13 -22.55
C PRO A 15 23.18 -16.10 -21.88
N LYS A 16 24.48 -16.15 -22.21
CA LYS A 16 25.46 -15.17 -21.73
C LYS A 16 25.07 -13.80 -22.31
N GLN A 17 24.89 -12.82 -21.44
CA GLN A 17 24.64 -11.44 -21.85
C GLN A 17 25.89 -10.89 -22.54
N THR A 18 25.69 -10.10 -23.59
CA THR A 18 26.78 -9.34 -24.20
C THR A 18 27.25 -8.23 -23.26
N GLU A 19 28.46 -7.72 -23.46
CA GLU A 19 29.01 -6.64 -22.62
C GLU A 19 28.13 -5.37 -22.69
N GLU A 20 27.58 -5.07 -23.87
CA GLU A 20 26.62 -3.98 -24.07
C GLU A 20 25.31 -4.19 -23.31
N GLN A 21 24.76 -5.40 -23.31
CA GLN A 21 23.55 -5.70 -22.53
C GLN A 21 23.80 -5.58 -21.03
N LYS A 22 25.01 -5.92 -20.58
CA LYS A 22 25.41 -5.78 -19.18
C LYS A 22 25.54 -4.31 -18.79
N SER A 23 26.17 -3.49 -19.64
CA SER A 23 26.33 -2.05 -19.39
C SER A 23 24.98 -1.31 -19.41
N GLN A 24 24.10 -1.61 -20.37
CA GLN A 24 22.74 -1.05 -20.43
C GLN A 24 21.93 -1.40 -19.18
N LYS A 25 22.00 -2.66 -18.74
CA LYS A 25 21.34 -3.11 -17.51
C LYS A 25 21.86 -2.37 -16.28
N GLU A 26 23.16 -2.15 -16.20
CA GLU A 26 23.77 -1.42 -15.09
C GLU A 26 23.38 0.06 -15.09
N GLN A 27 23.40 0.71 -16.26
CA GLN A 27 22.93 2.09 -16.42
C GLN A 27 21.47 2.23 -16.00
N PHE A 28 20.61 1.32 -16.46
CA PHE A 28 19.20 1.30 -16.06
C PHE A 28 19.03 1.07 -14.56
N GLN A 29 19.79 0.17 -13.95
CA GLN A 29 19.77 -0.04 -12.50
C GLN A 29 20.22 1.19 -11.72
N ARG A 30 21.22 1.92 -12.20
CA ARG A 30 21.65 3.18 -11.58
C ARG A 30 20.56 4.23 -11.67
N LEU A 31 19.91 4.36 -12.83
CA LEU A 31 18.79 5.27 -13.04
C LEU A 31 17.62 4.96 -12.11
N LEU A 32 17.25 3.67 -12.00
CA LEU A 32 16.20 3.24 -11.07
C LEU A 32 16.54 3.65 -9.63
N LYS A 33 17.78 3.41 -9.18
CA LYS A 33 18.23 3.78 -7.83
C LYS A 33 18.24 5.29 -7.59
N SER A 34 18.60 6.10 -8.59
CA SER A 34 18.53 7.55 -8.43
C SER A 34 17.09 8.05 -8.36
N SER A 35 16.18 7.45 -9.13
CA SER A 35 14.78 7.88 -9.19
C SER A 35 13.92 7.30 -8.06
N THR A 36 14.41 6.33 -7.28
CA THR A 36 13.59 5.74 -6.20
C THR A 36 13.22 6.73 -5.11
N VAL A 37 14.08 7.71 -4.81
CA VAL A 37 13.81 8.68 -3.74
C VAL A 37 12.69 9.63 -4.15
N GLU A 38 12.74 10.16 -5.37
CA GLU A 38 11.71 11.01 -5.95
C GLU A 38 10.38 10.27 -6.07
N ALA A 39 10.39 9.02 -6.54
CA ALA A 39 9.19 8.19 -6.60
C ALA A 39 8.55 7.97 -5.23
N LEU A 40 9.36 7.75 -4.18
CA LEU A 40 8.85 7.63 -2.81
C LEU A 40 8.21 8.94 -2.32
N GLN A 41 8.81 10.09 -2.63
CA GLN A 41 8.23 11.40 -2.30
C GLN A 41 6.86 11.58 -2.97
N SER A 42 6.71 11.21 -4.24
CA SER A 42 5.41 11.26 -4.93
C SER A 42 4.37 10.33 -4.29
N ILE A 43 4.76 9.13 -3.84
CA ILE A 43 3.86 8.21 -3.14
C ILE A 43 3.39 8.81 -1.81
N ILE A 44 4.27 9.50 -1.07
CA ILE A 44 3.91 10.18 0.18
C ILE A 44 2.91 11.32 -0.09
N GLN A 45 3.11 12.08 -1.17
CA GLN A 45 2.17 13.12 -1.59
C GLN A 45 0.79 12.53 -1.92
N ILE A 46 0.74 11.41 -2.66
CA ILE A 46 -0.51 10.69 -2.97
C ILE A 46 -1.19 10.17 -1.70
N ALA A 47 -0.43 9.68 -0.73
CA ALA A 47 -0.96 9.21 0.55
C ALA A 47 -1.57 10.34 1.40
N SER A 48 -1.02 11.55 1.26
CA SER A 48 -1.45 12.75 1.98
C SER A 48 -2.64 13.47 1.32
N ASP A 49 -2.82 13.30 0.01
CA ASP A 49 -3.95 13.88 -0.73
C ASP A 49 -5.27 13.17 -0.41
N ARG A 50 -6.23 13.94 0.13
CA ARG A 50 -7.54 13.44 0.58
C ARG A 50 -8.41 12.96 -0.58
N TYR A 51 -8.25 13.51 -1.78
CA TYR A 51 -9.15 13.26 -2.93
C TYR A 51 -8.57 12.27 -3.94
N ASN A 52 -7.38 11.72 -3.69
CA ASN A 52 -6.73 10.81 -4.61
C ASN A 52 -7.31 9.39 -4.51
N LYS A 53 -7.69 8.82 -5.66
CA LYS A 53 -8.24 7.46 -5.75
C LYS A 53 -7.27 6.39 -5.25
N ASP A 54 -5.96 6.62 -5.42
CA ASP A 54 -4.92 5.64 -5.06
C ASP A 54 -4.34 5.86 -3.66
N ARG A 55 -4.90 6.78 -2.86
CA ARG A 55 -4.46 7.07 -1.49
C ARG A 55 -4.35 5.81 -0.64
N PHE A 56 -5.36 4.93 -0.69
CA PHE A 56 -5.35 3.68 0.06
C PHE A 56 -4.18 2.76 -0.33
N ASN A 57 -3.89 2.63 -1.62
CA ASN A 57 -2.78 1.83 -2.12
C ASN A 57 -1.43 2.43 -1.74
N ALA A 58 -1.30 3.76 -1.77
CA ALA A 58 -0.10 4.47 -1.34
C ALA A 58 0.16 4.27 0.17
N CYS A 59 -0.86 4.46 1.02
CA CYS A 59 -0.76 4.22 2.46
C CYS A 59 -0.40 2.76 2.76
N LYS A 60 -1.08 1.81 2.12
CA LYS A 60 -0.77 0.37 2.24
C LYS A 60 0.68 0.08 1.89
N TYR A 61 1.15 0.61 0.75
CA TYR A 61 2.53 0.41 0.29
C TYR A 61 3.55 0.94 1.30
N ILE A 62 3.32 2.13 1.87
CA ILE A 62 4.21 2.72 2.88
C ILE A 62 4.26 1.86 4.14
N ILE A 63 3.10 1.43 4.66
CA ILE A 63 3.01 0.60 5.87
C ILE A 63 3.69 -0.77 5.64
N ASP A 64 3.39 -1.44 4.52
CA ASP A 64 3.99 -2.73 4.15
C ASP A 64 5.53 -2.63 4.02
N LYS A 65 6.04 -1.48 3.55
CA LYS A 65 7.50 -1.26 3.42
C LYS A 65 8.18 -0.89 4.73
N ALA A 66 7.51 -0.15 5.61
CA ALA A 66 8.07 0.25 6.90
C ALA A 66 8.06 -0.88 7.93
N TYR A 67 6.95 -1.62 8.02
CA TYR A 67 6.73 -2.62 9.08
C TYR A 67 6.74 -4.07 8.56
N GLY A 68 6.76 -4.27 7.24
CA GLY A 68 6.63 -5.59 6.63
C GLY A 68 5.18 -6.06 6.57
N ALA A 69 4.92 -7.14 5.84
CA ALA A 69 3.57 -7.69 5.62
C ALA A 69 2.89 -8.23 6.91
N ASN A 70 3.60 -8.30 8.03
CA ASN A 70 3.08 -8.70 9.33
C ASN A 70 2.84 -7.47 10.20
N THR A 71 1.78 -6.72 9.89
CA THR A 71 1.32 -5.58 10.70
C THR A 71 0.74 -6.00 12.06
N ALA A 72 0.77 -7.30 12.41
CA ALA A 72 0.41 -7.81 13.73
C ALA A 72 1.17 -7.14 14.89
N PHE A 73 2.34 -6.54 14.62
CA PHE A 73 3.10 -5.78 15.62
C PHE A 73 2.51 -4.39 15.91
N LEU A 74 1.69 -3.82 15.01
CA LEU A 74 0.95 -2.57 15.26
C LEU A 74 -0.31 -2.81 16.10
N LEU A 75 -0.75 -4.07 16.28
CA LEU A 75 -1.81 -4.46 17.20
C LEU A 75 -1.25 -4.74 18.62
N ASP A 76 -0.33 -3.90 19.12
CA ASP A 76 0.10 -3.99 20.51
C ASP A 76 -1.01 -3.51 21.45
N GLY A 77 -1.92 -4.42 21.77
CA GLY A 77 -2.56 -4.50 23.08
C GLY A 77 -3.66 -3.50 23.46
N THR A 78 -4.10 -2.58 22.59
CA THR A 78 -5.14 -1.59 22.95
C THR A 78 -6.45 -1.65 22.15
N GLU A 79 -6.55 -2.47 21.10
CA GLU A 79 -7.82 -2.66 20.40
C GLU A 79 -8.55 -3.88 20.95
N ASP A 80 -9.73 -3.65 21.55
CA ASP A 80 -10.64 -4.67 22.04
C ASP A 80 -10.89 -5.72 20.95
N THR A 81 -10.25 -6.87 21.09
CA THR A 81 -10.43 -8.07 20.24
C THR A 81 -11.73 -8.81 20.60
N ALA A 82 -12.78 -8.06 20.92
CA ALA A 82 -14.11 -8.61 21.03
C ALA A 82 -14.63 -8.88 19.60
N PRO A 83 -15.13 -10.10 19.30
CA PRO A 83 -15.70 -10.39 17.99
C PRO A 83 -16.89 -9.45 17.74
N THR A 84 -16.79 -8.60 16.71
CA THR A 84 -17.89 -7.71 16.31
C THR A 84 -19.06 -8.53 15.78
N VAL A 85 -20.13 -8.64 16.58
CA VAL A 85 -21.37 -9.32 16.17
C VAL A 85 -22.20 -8.37 15.32
N ILE A 86 -22.16 -8.54 14.00
CA ILE A 86 -23.01 -7.78 13.07
C ILE A 86 -24.41 -8.40 13.06
N LYS A 87 -25.39 -7.69 13.62
CA LYS A 87 -26.80 -8.11 13.65
C LYS A 87 -27.56 -7.46 12.51
N ILE A 88 -27.91 -8.24 11.49
CA ILE A 88 -28.68 -7.77 10.33
C ILE A 88 -30.16 -7.71 10.73
N VAL A 89 -30.77 -6.54 10.67
CA VAL A 89 -32.20 -6.31 10.97
C VAL A 89 -32.91 -5.95 9.66
N PRO A 90 -34.11 -6.49 9.38
CA PRO A 90 -34.88 -6.09 8.20
C PRO A 90 -35.26 -4.60 8.29
N TYR A 91 -35.14 -3.90 7.17
CA TYR A 91 -35.40 -2.48 7.03
C TYR A 91 -36.89 -2.16 7.30
N GLY A 92 -37.18 -1.59 8.47
CA GLY A 92 -38.39 -0.83 8.75
C GLY A 92 -38.04 0.64 8.72
N LYS A 93 -38.68 1.42 7.84
CA LYS A 93 -38.46 2.87 7.72
C LYS A 93 -38.69 3.59 9.05
N GLU A 94 -37.62 4.10 9.65
CA GLU A 94 -37.65 5.31 10.46
C GLU A 94 -36.55 6.24 9.93
N ASN A 95 -37.01 7.28 9.22
CA ASN A 95 -36.37 8.51 8.73
C ASN A 95 -34.84 8.56 8.53
N GLU A 96 -34.42 8.49 7.27
CA GLU A 96 -33.02 8.49 6.77
C GLU A 96 -32.32 9.85 6.72
N ASP A 97 -32.96 10.97 7.08
CA ASP A 97 -32.40 12.30 6.85
C ASP A 97 -31.60 12.88 8.04
N ASP A 98 -31.77 12.37 9.27
CA ASP A 98 -31.20 13.02 10.47
C ASP A 98 -29.82 12.48 10.89
N GLU A 99 -29.53 11.18 10.69
CA GLU A 99 -28.26 10.59 11.13
C GLU A 99 -27.12 10.85 10.13
N ALA A 100 -27.36 10.69 8.83
CA ALA A 100 -26.32 10.88 7.82
C ALA A 100 -25.76 12.32 7.83
N TRP A 101 -26.61 13.31 8.13
CA TRP A 101 -26.22 14.72 8.20
C TRP A 101 -25.47 15.10 9.48
N ALA A 102 -25.60 14.29 10.55
CA ALA A 102 -24.89 14.51 11.81
C ALA A 102 -23.43 14.02 11.75
N TRP A 103 -23.19 12.84 11.17
CA TRP A 103 -21.85 12.25 11.05
C TRP A 103 -20.93 13.04 10.09
N GLU A 104 -21.49 13.58 9.00
CA GLU A 104 -20.72 14.36 8.02
C GLU A 104 -20.24 15.71 8.57
N GLN A 105 -21.00 16.32 9.49
CA GLN A 105 -20.63 17.61 10.10
C GLN A 105 -19.58 17.46 11.20
N GLU A 106 -19.59 16.37 11.96
CA GLU A 106 -18.59 16.12 13.01
C GLU A 106 -17.18 15.87 12.40
N TRP A 107 -17.12 15.20 11.25
CA TRP A 107 -15.86 14.97 10.54
C TRP A 107 -15.36 16.20 9.75
N ASN A 108 -16.26 17.06 9.27
CA ASN A 108 -15.88 18.26 8.51
C ASN A 108 -15.59 19.49 9.40
N ASN A 109 -16.04 19.51 10.66
CA ASN A 109 -15.80 20.59 11.62
C ASN A 109 -14.69 20.30 12.64
N ALA A 110 -13.93 19.20 12.48
CA ALA A 110 -12.69 19.05 13.24
C ALA A 110 -11.80 20.26 12.93
N PRO A 111 -11.37 21.04 13.95
CA PRO A 111 -10.58 22.23 13.71
C PRO A 111 -9.33 21.86 12.91
N ASP A 112 -9.13 22.53 11.79
CA ASP A 112 -7.86 22.47 11.07
C ASP A 112 -6.83 23.09 12.02
N GLU A 113 -5.97 22.27 12.63
CA GLU A 113 -4.80 22.73 13.39
C GLU A 113 -3.80 23.33 12.38
N ASN A 114 -4.17 24.47 11.81
CA ASN A 114 -3.32 25.42 11.13
C ASN A 114 -3.75 26.83 11.58
N GLU A 115 -3.64 27.07 12.90
CA GLU A 115 -3.33 28.41 13.39
C GLU A 115 -1.83 28.60 13.19
N ASP A 116 -1.44 29.32 12.12
CA ASP A 116 -0.21 30.13 12.08
C ASP A 116 -0.19 30.97 10.76
N GLU A 117 -0.90 32.10 10.78
CA GLU A 117 -0.40 33.45 10.40
C GLU A 117 -1.42 34.56 10.70
#